data_AF-A0A7K3F0X7-F1
#
_entry.id   AF-A0A7K3F0X7-F1
#
_cell.length_a   1.000
_cell.length_b   1.000
_cell.length_c   1.000
_cell.angle_alpha   90.00
_cell.angle_beta   90.00
_cell.angle_gamma   90.00
#
_symmetry.space_group_name_H-M   'P 1'
#
loop_
_entity.id
_entity.type
_entity.pdbx_description
1 polymer ?
#
loop_
_entity_poly.entity_id
_entity_poly.type
_entity_poly.pdbx_seq_one_letter_code
_entity_poly.pdbx_strand_id
1 'polypeptide(L)'
;PEAPAPEFTRTGLTPGRWEPWTPLAVWLATHILFAGFPAKLWREHITTHLGPEAVALFATDGPGTAGSNGWLVSGDRTTTGHALIAGDPHRWIEDPGVYQQIHLSCPEFDVVGLAVPGIPGIAHFGHTGTVAWAITNAMSDYQDLYHERLRRTGAGVEALGPDGVWHRAARHTELIRVAGEKGTEGETVEVEVIETDRGPVIAGGPEGLDDGTPAALSLRYPPRVTADLGFGALLPLLRARRVADVDRALDAWAEPVNVVQAADTEGGLLHRVAGRVPIRPDANRLRPVPAWEPGHAWDGWHTPPRAGLTDGVAVMANQRGPATPLGIEFAPPHRADRITELLAGRERWSAADMPAIHTDTRLGSAAALLDRLTTLDGLTPEAAALRDRLLAWDRHMDADSADAAHYAALRTAVVRRLAAHPVLAPASVPPAYPEVLQPWLALVPRVGHALEHLLRAEDLYGIDRAAAVRAALEEVAARPPAGTWGDTHRLTAWRALPDPTP
;
A
#
# COMPACT_ATOMS: atom_id res chain seq x y z
N PRO A 1 22.31 -34.10 4.13
CA PRO A 1 22.13 -32.64 3.98
C PRO A 1 21.55 -32.36 2.60
N GLU A 2 20.32 -31.87 2.53
CA GLU A 2 19.78 -31.35 1.27
C GLU A 2 20.76 -30.30 0.72
N ALA A 3 20.94 -30.29 -0.61
CA ALA A 3 21.76 -29.28 -1.24
C ALA A 3 21.22 -27.90 -0.83
N PRO A 4 22.08 -26.94 -0.44
CA PRO A 4 21.63 -25.59 -0.13
C PRO A 4 20.88 -25.03 -1.34
N ALA A 5 19.83 -24.24 -1.09
CA ALA A 5 19.05 -23.62 -2.16
C ALA A 5 20.02 -22.92 -3.16
N PRO A 6 19.75 -22.96 -4.48
CA PRO A 6 20.66 -22.43 -5.49
C PRO A 6 21.16 -21.01 -5.21
N GLU A 7 20.34 -20.20 -4.55
CA GLU A 7 20.62 -18.83 -4.12
C GLU A 7 21.77 -18.76 -3.10
N PHE A 8 21.80 -19.65 -2.11
CA PHE A 8 22.91 -19.75 -1.15
C PHE A 8 24.20 -20.18 -1.83
N THR A 9 24.12 -21.13 -2.77
CA THR A 9 25.28 -21.54 -3.58
C THR A 9 25.79 -20.38 -4.43
N ARG A 10 24.90 -19.62 -5.07
CA ARG A 10 25.24 -18.48 -5.94
C ARG A 10 25.90 -17.34 -5.18
N THR A 11 25.42 -17.06 -3.97
CA THR A 11 25.91 -15.96 -3.14
C THR A 11 27.09 -16.34 -2.25
N GLY A 12 27.37 -17.64 -2.07
CA GLY A 12 28.34 -18.11 -1.10
C GLY A 12 27.90 -17.89 0.36
N LEU A 13 26.63 -17.52 0.58
CA LEU A 13 26.06 -17.36 1.91
C LEU A 13 25.71 -18.72 2.50
N THR A 14 25.78 -18.82 3.82
CA THR A 14 25.31 -19.97 4.57
C THR A 14 23.96 -19.64 5.21
N PRO A 15 22.95 -20.53 5.18
CA PRO A 15 21.69 -20.30 5.88
C PRO A 15 21.93 -20.00 7.36
N GLY A 16 21.36 -18.90 7.85
CA GLY A 16 21.40 -18.52 9.25
C GLY A 16 20.42 -19.33 10.10
N ARG A 17 20.47 -19.11 11.42
CA ARG A 17 19.46 -19.65 12.36
C ARG A 17 18.41 -18.57 12.64
N TRP A 18 17.16 -18.97 12.67
CA TRP A 18 16.07 -18.12 13.13
C TRP A 18 16.15 -17.96 14.64
N GLU A 19 16.14 -16.72 15.10
CA GLU A 19 16.05 -16.36 16.50
C GLU A 19 14.58 -16.16 16.90
N PRO A 20 14.24 -16.20 18.21
CA PRO A 20 12.87 -16.00 18.67
C PRO A 20 12.24 -14.66 18.22
N TRP A 21 13.07 -13.65 17.95
CA TRP A 21 12.63 -12.33 17.47
C TRP A 21 12.54 -12.25 15.94
N THR A 22 13.09 -13.21 15.18
CA THR A 22 13.12 -13.14 13.71
C THR A 22 11.73 -13.00 13.10
N PRO A 23 10.68 -13.74 13.54
CA PRO A 23 9.31 -13.52 13.05
C PRO A 23 8.81 -12.09 13.26
N LEU A 24 9.17 -11.46 14.39
CA LEU A 24 8.77 -10.08 14.71
C LEU A 24 9.43 -9.09 13.75
N ALA A 25 10.73 -9.28 13.48
CA ALA A 25 11.48 -8.46 12.53
C ALA A 25 10.97 -8.61 11.10
N VAL A 26 10.67 -9.84 10.67
CA VAL A 26 10.07 -10.11 9.34
C VAL A 26 8.71 -9.42 9.23
N TRP A 27 7.85 -9.54 10.25
CA TRP A 27 6.54 -8.89 10.25
C TRP A 27 6.63 -7.38 10.08
N LEU A 28 7.51 -6.75 10.86
CA LEU A 28 7.77 -5.31 10.79
C LEU A 28 8.34 -4.92 9.42
N ALA A 29 9.35 -5.62 8.91
CA ALA A 29 9.93 -5.32 7.60
C ALA A 29 8.89 -5.40 6.47
N THR A 30 8.01 -6.41 6.52
CA THR A 30 6.94 -6.59 5.52
C THR A 30 5.83 -5.54 5.64
N HIS A 31 5.52 -5.05 6.84
CA HIS A 31 4.31 -4.24 7.09
C HIS A 31 4.55 -2.81 7.60
N ILE A 32 5.77 -2.38 7.89
CA ILE A 32 5.99 -1.03 8.42
C ILE A 32 5.65 0.04 7.36
N LEU A 33 5.96 -0.23 6.09
CA LEU A 33 5.64 0.61 4.94
C LEU A 33 4.23 0.34 4.37
N PHE A 34 3.45 -0.55 5.01
CA PHE A 34 2.06 -0.79 4.64
C PHE A 34 1.12 0.35 5.03
N ALA A 35 1.51 1.15 6.03
CA ALA A 35 0.75 2.32 6.44
C ALA A 35 1.06 3.56 5.59
N GLY A 36 0.26 4.59 5.78
CA GLY A 36 0.33 5.83 5.00
C GLY A 36 1.39 6.85 5.43
N PHE A 37 2.35 6.54 6.30
CA PHE A 37 3.29 7.58 6.77
C PHE A 37 4.11 8.22 5.64
N PRO A 38 4.57 7.52 4.58
CA PRO A 38 5.31 8.19 3.50
C PRO A 38 4.43 9.17 2.71
N ALA A 39 3.10 9.04 2.75
CA ALA A 39 2.20 10.03 2.18
C ALA A 39 2.20 11.36 2.95
N LYS A 40 2.60 11.38 4.22
CA LYS A 40 2.82 12.62 5.00
C LYS A 40 4.00 13.40 4.43
N LEU A 41 5.08 12.71 4.07
CA LEU A 41 6.25 13.31 3.42
C LEU A 41 5.89 13.88 2.05
N TRP A 42 5.12 13.13 1.25
CA TRP A 42 4.65 13.62 -0.05
C TRP A 42 3.79 14.88 0.08
N ARG A 43 2.89 14.94 1.06
CA ARG A 43 2.02 16.11 1.25
C ARG A 43 2.80 17.32 1.70
N GLU A 44 3.77 17.16 2.59
CA GLU A 44 4.68 18.24 2.98
C GLU A 44 5.49 18.73 1.78
N HIS A 45 6.06 17.81 0.99
CA HIS A 45 6.80 18.10 -0.23
C HIS A 45 5.96 18.89 -1.24
N ILE A 46 4.78 18.37 -1.62
CA ILE A 46 3.95 19.02 -2.62
C ILE A 46 3.37 20.36 -2.15
N THR A 47 3.06 20.48 -0.85
CA THR A 47 2.62 21.76 -0.25
C THR A 47 3.72 22.81 -0.33
N THR A 48 4.97 22.42 -0.07
CA THR A 48 6.12 23.33 -0.10
C THR A 48 6.36 23.91 -1.51
N HIS A 49 6.14 23.11 -2.55
CA HIS A 49 6.43 23.51 -3.92
C HIS A 49 5.24 24.10 -4.68
N LEU A 50 4.02 23.62 -4.40
CA LEU A 50 2.81 23.96 -5.18
C LEU A 50 1.65 24.52 -4.35
N GLY A 51 1.84 24.73 -3.04
CA GLY A 51 0.80 25.24 -2.16
C GLY A 51 -0.13 24.15 -1.60
N PRO A 52 -0.90 24.48 -0.54
CA PRO A 52 -1.74 23.53 0.19
C PRO A 52 -2.86 22.91 -0.66
N GLU A 53 -3.36 23.61 -1.67
CA GLU A 53 -4.36 23.11 -2.61
C GLU A 53 -3.89 21.90 -3.42
N ALA A 54 -2.56 21.75 -3.58
CA ALA A 54 -1.96 20.62 -4.29
C ALA A 54 -2.29 19.29 -3.61
N VAL A 55 -2.44 19.28 -2.28
CA VAL A 55 -2.73 18.06 -1.52
C VAL A 55 -3.99 17.38 -2.02
N ALA A 56 -5.05 18.15 -2.30
CA ALA A 56 -6.31 17.61 -2.80
C ALA A 56 -6.17 17.02 -4.22
N LEU A 57 -5.32 17.61 -5.07
CA LEU A 57 -5.06 17.10 -6.41
C LEU A 57 -4.39 15.71 -6.37
N PHE A 58 -3.57 15.43 -5.37
CA PHE A 58 -2.88 14.15 -5.19
C PHE A 58 -3.50 13.24 -4.13
N ALA A 59 -4.71 13.55 -3.64
CA ALA A 59 -5.38 12.81 -2.56
C ALA A 59 -6.00 11.48 -3.02
N THR A 60 -5.15 10.53 -3.39
CA THR A 60 -5.48 9.15 -3.76
C THR A 60 -4.42 8.21 -3.18
N ASP A 61 -4.70 6.90 -3.21
CA ASP A 61 -3.71 5.88 -2.90
C ASP A 61 -2.40 6.05 -3.73
N GLY A 62 -1.27 5.71 -3.11
CA GLY A 62 0.06 6.02 -3.64
C GLY A 62 0.76 4.82 -4.30
N PRO A 63 1.96 5.03 -4.86
CA PRO A 63 2.71 3.97 -5.54
C PRO A 63 3.11 2.81 -4.61
N GLY A 64 3.28 3.06 -3.30
CA GLY A 64 3.60 2.01 -2.33
C GLY A 64 2.40 1.38 -1.63
N THR A 65 1.16 1.82 -1.90
CA THR A 65 -0.02 1.22 -1.26
C THR A 65 -0.45 0.00 -2.03
N ALA A 66 -0.32 -1.14 -1.37
CA ALA A 66 -0.79 -2.41 -1.83
C ALA A 66 -2.33 -2.50 -1.68
N GLY A 67 -3.03 -2.58 -2.81
CA GLY A 67 -4.48 -2.77 -2.87
C GLY A 67 -4.91 -4.18 -2.45
N SER A 68 -6.20 -4.44 -2.45
CA SER A 68 -6.79 -5.77 -2.30
C SER A 68 -8.25 -5.70 -2.73
N ASN A 69 -8.83 -6.78 -3.24
CA ASN A 69 -10.28 -6.94 -3.25
C ASN A 69 -10.69 -7.96 -2.20
N GLY A 70 -11.89 -7.79 -1.64
CA GLY A 70 -12.55 -8.75 -0.76
C GLY A 70 -14.04 -8.55 -0.80
N TRP A 71 -14.79 -9.63 -0.89
CA TRP A 71 -16.24 -9.61 -0.79
C TRP A 71 -16.78 -10.80 0.00
N LEU A 72 -17.84 -10.53 0.74
CA LEU A 72 -18.60 -11.48 1.53
C LEU A 72 -20.03 -11.51 0.99
N VAL A 73 -20.49 -12.68 0.58
CA VAL A 73 -21.86 -12.94 0.11
C VAL A 73 -22.55 -13.83 1.14
N SER A 74 -23.64 -13.35 1.74
CA SER A 74 -24.43 -14.09 2.72
C SER A 74 -25.10 -15.32 2.13
N GLY A 75 -25.47 -16.29 2.97
CA GLY A 75 -26.07 -17.56 2.55
C GLY A 75 -27.30 -17.41 1.66
N ASP A 76 -28.17 -16.43 1.93
CA ASP A 76 -29.38 -16.15 1.15
C ASP A 76 -29.10 -15.76 -0.31
N ARG A 77 -27.90 -15.24 -0.57
CA ARG A 77 -27.41 -14.83 -1.89
C ARG A 77 -26.54 -15.91 -2.54
N THR A 78 -26.57 -17.15 -2.05
CA THR A 78 -25.75 -18.25 -2.56
C THR A 78 -26.58 -19.47 -2.97
N THR A 79 -26.02 -20.33 -3.82
CA THR A 79 -26.69 -21.56 -4.27
C THR A 79 -26.71 -22.65 -3.21
N THR A 80 -25.82 -22.60 -2.22
CA THR A 80 -25.67 -23.61 -1.16
C THR A 80 -26.36 -23.24 0.14
N GLY A 81 -26.77 -21.97 0.31
CA GLY A 81 -27.25 -21.44 1.59
C GLY A 81 -26.13 -21.11 2.59
N HIS A 82 -24.86 -21.31 2.22
CA HIS A 82 -23.70 -20.96 3.04
C HIS A 82 -22.99 -19.74 2.47
N ALA A 83 -22.49 -18.87 3.33
CA ALA A 83 -21.80 -17.66 2.89
C ALA A 83 -20.54 -17.97 2.07
N LEU A 84 -20.21 -17.08 1.14
CA LEU A 84 -18.98 -17.10 0.35
C LEU A 84 -18.10 -15.91 0.74
N ILE A 85 -16.81 -16.17 0.94
CA ILE A 85 -15.76 -15.15 1.03
C ILE A 85 -14.81 -15.38 -0.13
N ALA A 86 -14.55 -14.34 -0.90
CA ALA A 86 -13.55 -14.34 -1.96
C ALA A 86 -12.85 -12.99 -2.01
N GLY A 87 -11.65 -12.98 -2.58
CA GLY A 87 -10.79 -11.80 -2.60
C GLY A 87 -9.39 -12.14 -3.10
N ASP A 88 -8.62 -11.10 -3.36
CA ASP A 88 -7.28 -11.20 -3.95
C ASP A 88 -6.43 -10.04 -3.41
N PRO A 89 -5.45 -10.30 -2.52
CA PRO A 89 -4.57 -9.26 -2.02
C PRO A 89 -3.60 -8.82 -3.12
N HIS A 90 -3.54 -7.52 -3.40
CA HIS A 90 -2.61 -6.95 -4.37
C HIS A 90 -1.36 -6.51 -3.65
N ARG A 91 -0.21 -6.98 -4.11
CA ARG A 91 1.12 -6.71 -3.57
C ARG A 91 2.09 -6.54 -4.73
N TRP A 92 3.27 -6.01 -4.45
CA TRP A 92 4.39 -6.18 -5.37
C TRP A 92 4.59 -7.65 -5.64
N ILE A 93 4.77 -8.01 -6.91
CA ILE A 93 5.00 -9.40 -7.28
C ILE A 93 6.49 -9.66 -7.15
N GLU A 94 6.84 -10.18 -5.98
CA GLU A 94 8.19 -10.61 -5.64
C GLU A 94 8.33 -12.11 -5.89
N ASP A 95 9.56 -12.55 -6.10
CA ASP A 95 9.91 -13.97 -6.19
C ASP A 95 11.02 -14.29 -5.17
N PRO A 96 10.69 -14.97 -4.04
CA PRO A 96 9.38 -15.53 -3.70
C PRO A 96 8.36 -14.47 -3.23
N GLY A 97 7.07 -14.73 -3.45
CA GLY A 97 5.98 -13.85 -3.02
C GLY A 97 5.72 -13.89 -1.50
N VAL A 98 5.10 -12.84 -0.97
CA VAL A 98 4.86 -12.65 0.47
C VAL A 98 3.88 -13.67 1.10
N TYR A 99 3.07 -14.36 0.31
CA TYR A 99 2.10 -15.35 0.78
C TYR A 99 2.40 -16.74 0.25
N GLN A 100 2.41 -17.73 1.15
CA GLN A 100 2.56 -19.15 0.85
C GLN A 100 1.29 -19.91 1.25
N GLN A 101 0.77 -20.74 0.34
CA GLN A 101 -0.32 -21.65 0.63
C GLN A 101 0.16 -22.77 1.57
N ILE A 102 -0.49 -22.92 2.72
CA ILE A 102 -0.19 -23.99 3.67
C ILE A 102 -1.46 -24.68 4.17
N HIS A 103 -1.29 -25.94 4.56
CA HIS A 103 -2.23 -26.68 5.40
C HIS A 103 -1.49 -27.07 6.68
N LEU A 104 -1.95 -26.55 7.81
CA LEU A 104 -1.38 -26.83 9.12
C LEU A 104 -2.41 -27.61 9.94
N SER A 105 -2.07 -28.85 10.32
CA SER A 105 -2.97 -29.74 11.05
C SER A 105 -2.28 -30.41 12.24
N CYS A 106 -2.98 -30.43 13.37
CA CYS A 106 -2.63 -31.16 14.59
C CYS A 106 -3.93 -31.54 15.35
N PRO A 107 -3.87 -32.27 16.48
CA PRO A 107 -5.07 -32.62 17.23
C PRO A 107 -5.93 -31.42 17.70
N GLU A 108 -5.35 -30.22 17.78
CA GLU A 108 -6.03 -29.02 18.27
C GLU A 108 -6.64 -28.14 17.16
N PHE A 109 -6.03 -28.13 15.98
CA PHE A 109 -6.48 -27.30 14.87
C PHE A 109 -6.17 -27.95 13.52
N ASP A 110 -7.02 -27.66 12.55
CA ASP A 110 -6.87 -28.03 11.16
C ASP A 110 -7.23 -26.78 10.35
N VAL A 111 -6.23 -26.18 9.70
CA VAL A 111 -6.37 -24.87 9.05
C VAL A 111 -5.68 -24.84 7.70
N VAL A 112 -6.36 -24.30 6.71
CA VAL A 112 -5.84 -24.06 5.36
C VAL A 112 -5.88 -22.57 5.09
N GLY A 113 -4.84 -22.03 4.47
CA GLY A 113 -4.79 -20.60 4.17
C GLY A 113 -3.45 -20.12 3.64
N LEU A 114 -3.24 -18.82 3.73
CA LEU A 114 -2.03 -18.13 3.29
C LEU A 114 -1.20 -17.70 4.51
N ALA A 115 -0.03 -18.31 4.67
CA ALA A 115 0.98 -17.90 5.64
C ALA A 115 1.95 -16.88 5.04
N VAL A 116 2.55 -16.05 5.88
CA VAL A 116 3.68 -15.21 5.50
C VAL A 116 4.96 -15.97 5.88
N PRO A 117 5.87 -16.28 4.94
CA PRO A 117 7.10 -17.00 5.25
C PRO A 117 7.86 -16.36 6.42
N GLY A 118 8.12 -17.14 7.45
CA GLY A 118 8.78 -16.67 8.67
C GLY A 118 7.87 -16.27 9.82
N ILE A 119 6.56 -16.20 9.59
CA ILE A 119 5.57 -15.83 10.60
C ILE A 119 4.78 -17.07 10.99
N PRO A 120 4.60 -17.36 12.29
CA PRO A 120 3.83 -18.53 12.70
C PRO A 120 2.34 -18.36 12.40
N GLY A 121 1.68 -19.44 11.97
CA GLY A 121 0.23 -19.49 11.80
C GLY A 121 -0.27 -18.77 10.55
N ILE A 122 -1.55 -18.40 10.56
CA ILE A 122 -2.28 -17.85 9.42
C ILE A 122 -3.01 -16.59 9.89
N ALA A 123 -2.44 -15.42 9.62
CA ALA A 123 -2.96 -14.16 10.12
C ALA A 123 -4.14 -13.64 9.27
N HIS A 124 -3.99 -13.66 7.95
CA HIS A 124 -4.79 -12.82 7.06
C HIS A 124 -5.89 -13.57 6.29
N PHE A 125 -5.61 -14.78 5.81
CA PHE A 125 -6.51 -15.51 4.93
C PHE A 125 -6.50 -16.99 5.29
N GLY A 126 -7.63 -17.51 5.79
CA GLY A 126 -7.71 -18.92 6.11
C GLY A 126 -9.10 -19.38 6.50
N HIS A 127 -9.24 -20.70 6.63
CA HIS A 127 -10.42 -21.34 7.20
C HIS A 127 -10.04 -22.56 8.04
N THR A 128 -10.82 -22.82 9.09
CA THR A 128 -10.69 -24.00 9.97
C THR A 128 -11.74 -25.08 9.64
N GLY A 129 -12.27 -25.02 8.42
CA GLY A 129 -13.40 -25.82 7.95
C GLY A 129 -14.77 -25.34 8.43
N THR A 130 -14.86 -24.72 9.61
CA THR A 130 -16.13 -24.25 10.21
C THR A 130 -16.31 -22.74 10.17
N VAL A 131 -15.21 -21.99 10.11
CA VAL A 131 -15.17 -20.53 9.94
C VAL A 131 -14.05 -20.16 8.97
N ALA A 132 -14.27 -19.12 8.17
CA ALA A 132 -13.31 -18.54 7.25
C ALA A 132 -13.15 -17.03 7.50
N TRP A 133 -11.96 -16.49 7.27
CA TRP A 133 -11.69 -15.05 7.31
C TRP A 133 -10.75 -14.62 6.19
N ALA A 134 -10.93 -13.39 5.74
CA ALA A 134 -10.09 -12.71 4.79
C ALA A 134 -9.96 -11.23 5.17
N ILE A 135 -8.90 -10.60 4.68
CA ILE A 135 -8.64 -9.19 4.94
C ILE A 135 -8.43 -8.39 3.65
N THR A 136 -8.66 -7.09 3.77
CA THR A 136 -8.18 -6.08 2.83
C THR A 136 -7.53 -4.96 3.64
N ASN A 137 -6.59 -4.22 3.04
CA ASN A 137 -5.98 -3.06 3.71
C ASN A 137 -7.06 -1.99 4.01
N ALA A 138 -7.13 -1.52 5.26
CA ALA A 138 -8.11 -0.53 5.70
C ALA A 138 -7.77 0.91 5.30
N MET A 139 -6.57 1.17 4.77
CA MET A 139 -6.08 2.52 4.45
C MET A 139 -6.12 3.48 5.65
N SER A 140 -6.04 2.93 6.86
CA SER A 140 -6.07 3.71 8.10
C SER A 140 -4.72 4.38 8.34
N ASP A 141 -4.76 5.56 8.94
CA ASP A 141 -3.57 6.29 9.36
C ASP A 141 -3.27 5.97 10.83
N TYR A 142 -2.33 5.06 11.08
CA TYR A 142 -1.94 4.60 12.41
C TYR A 142 -0.49 4.91 12.79
N GLN A 143 0.23 5.68 11.97
CA GLN A 143 1.65 5.98 12.19
C GLN A 143 1.90 7.47 12.00
N ASP A 144 2.64 8.10 12.90
CA ASP A 144 2.94 9.53 12.85
C ASP A 144 4.43 9.77 12.70
N LEU A 145 4.75 10.85 11.98
CA LEU A 145 6.10 11.39 11.85
C LEU A 145 6.24 12.65 12.68
N TYR A 146 7.38 12.80 13.32
CA TYR A 146 7.71 13.96 14.13
C TYR A 146 9.01 14.59 13.65
N HIS A 147 8.99 15.90 13.39
CA HIS A 147 10.20 16.70 13.21
C HIS A 147 10.90 16.85 14.55
N GLU A 148 12.08 16.26 14.67
CA GLU A 148 12.89 16.27 15.87
C GLU A 148 13.92 17.41 15.82
N ARG A 149 14.12 18.08 16.96
CA ARG A 149 15.30 18.91 17.19
C ARG A 149 16.26 18.12 18.04
N LEU A 150 17.32 17.64 17.40
CA LEU A 150 18.36 16.84 18.03
C LEU A 150 19.63 17.66 18.18
N ARG A 151 20.41 17.40 19.24
CA ARG A 151 21.75 17.95 19.38
C ARG A 151 22.70 16.91 19.95
N ARG A 152 23.96 16.97 19.51
CA ARG A 152 25.05 16.20 20.11
C ARG A 152 25.67 17.00 21.24
N THR A 153 25.84 16.36 22.38
CA THR A 153 26.52 16.91 23.57
C THR A 153 27.64 15.97 23.98
N GLY A 154 28.50 16.40 24.91
CA GLY A 154 29.51 15.50 25.50
C GLY A 154 28.92 14.27 26.20
N ALA A 155 27.62 14.30 26.54
CA ALA A 155 26.91 13.20 27.18
C ALA A 155 26.16 12.28 26.20
N GLY A 156 26.12 12.60 24.90
CA GLY A 156 25.43 11.81 23.87
C GLY A 156 24.55 12.65 22.96
N VAL A 157 23.33 12.18 22.71
CA VAL A 157 22.32 12.87 21.90
C VAL A 157 21.16 13.28 22.79
N GLU A 158 20.65 14.49 22.58
CA GLU A 158 19.46 15.01 23.27
C GLU A 158 18.42 15.46 22.24
N ALA A 159 17.13 15.31 22.59
CA ALA A 159 15.99 15.76 21.82
C ALA A 159 15.20 16.83 22.60
N LEU A 160 14.79 17.90 21.94
CA LEU A 160 13.96 18.94 22.55
C LEU A 160 12.51 18.44 22.72
N GLY A 161 12.02 18.45 23.96
CA GLY A 161 10.65 18.09 24.30
C GLY A 161 9.67 19.27 24.19
N PRO A 162 8.35 18.98 24.22
CA PRO A 162 7.29 20.00 24.19
C PRO A 162 7.23 20.88 25.45
N ASP A 163 7.95 20.50 26.50
CA ASP A 163 8.18 21.28 27.72
C ASP A 163 9.30 22.32 27.58
N GLY A 164 9.97 22.38 26.42
CA GLY A 164 11.11 23.24 26.17
C GLY A 164 12.42 22.73 26.78
N VAL A 165 12.45 21.49 27.28
CA VAL A 165 13.62 20.87 27.92
C VAL A 165 14.28 19.89 26.96
N TRP A 166 15.62 19.82 27.00
CA TRP A 166 16.39 18.83 26.26
C TRP A 166 16.45 17.53 27.06
N HIS A 167 15.87 16.47 26.50
CA HIS A 167 15.84 15.13 27.09
C HIS A 167 16.87 14.25 26.41
N ARG A 168 17.54 13.38 27.19
CA ARG A 168 18.50 12.44 26.63
C ARG A 168 17.78 11.43 25.73
N ALA A 169 18.23 11.30 24.49
CA ALA A 169 17.78 10.25 23.57
C ALA A 169 18.56 8.96 23.83
N ALA A 170 17.89 7.81 23.69
CA ALA A 170 18.56 6.52 23.67
C ALA A 170 19.35 6.42 22.36
N ARG A 171 20.57 5.86 22.43
CA ARG A 171 21.38 5.59 21.24
C ARG A 171 22.26 4.38 21.41
N HIS A 172 22.51 3.68 20.31
CA HIS A 172 23.52 2.64 20.22
C HIS A 172 24.03 2.57 18.78
N THR A 173 25.18 1.92 18.58
CA THR A 173 25.75 1.69 17.26
C THR A 173 25.53 0.22 16.88
N GLU A 174 24.93 0.00 15.73
CA GLU A 174 24.81 -1.30 15.09
C GLU A 174 25.87 -1.44 13.99
N LEU A 175 26.41 -2.64 13.83
CA LEU A 175 27.40 -2.95 12.79
C LEU A 175 26.74 -3.79 11.70
N ILE A 176 26.58 -3.21 10.52
CA ILE A 176 25.96 -3.88 9.37
C ILE A 176 27.07 -4.33 8.43
N ARG A 177 27.20 -5.65 8.25
CA ARG A 177 28.12 -6.23 7.25
C ARG A 177 27.43 -6.24 5.90
N VAL A 178 27.93 -5.43 4.98
CA VAL A 178 27.46 -5.34 3.60
C VAL A 178 28.34 -6.24 2.74
N ALA A 179 27.71 -7.18 2.02
CA ALA A 179 28.43 -8.05 1.11
C ALA A 179 29.03 -7.22 -0.04
N GLY A 180 30.29 -7.49 -0.39
CA GLY A 180 30.93 -6.92 -1.57
C GLY A 180 30.42 -7.57 -2.85
N GLU A 181 30.90 -7.08 -3.99
CA GLU A 181 30.74 -7.79 -5.26
C GLU A 181 31.36 -9.19 -5.17
N LYS A 182 30.95 -10.09 -6.08
CA LYS A 182 31.45 -11.46 -6.08
C LYS A 182 32.98 -11.48 -6.21
N GLY A 183 33.66 -11.94 -5.16
CA GLY A 183 35.13 -12.03 -5.11
C GLY A 183 35.82 -10.81 -4.51
N THR A 184 35.08 -9.80 -4.03
CA THR A 184 35.63 -8.69 -3.24
C THR A 184 35.31 -8.89 -1.76
N GLU A 185 36.12 -8.28 -0.90
CA GLU A 185 35.76 -8.15 0.51
C GLU A 185 34.55 -7.20 0.62
N GLY A 186 33.64 -7.50 1.54
CA GLY A 186 32.55 -6.59 1.88
C GLY A 186 33.02 -5.46 2.77
N GLU A 187 32.11 -4.59 3.15
CA GLU A 187 32.38 -3.53 4.13
C GLU A 187 31.52 -3.71 5.37
N THR A 188 31.99 -3.14 6.49
CA THR A 188 31.16 -3.02 7.70
C THR A 188 30.78 -1.55 7.85
N VAL A 189 29.48 -1.29 7.80
CA VAL A 189 28.90 0.03 7.98
C VAL A 189 28.46 0.17 9.43
N GLU A 190 28.91 1.24 10.09
CA GLU A 190 28.41 1.60 11.41
C GLU A 190 27.13 2.44 11.26
N VAL A 191 26.06 2.03 11.94
CA VAL A 191 24.79 2.75 11.95
C VAL A 191 24.48 3.18 13.38
N GLU A 192 24.46 4.48 13.64
CA GLU A 192 23.97 5.01 14.92
C GLU A 192 22.44 4.99 14.93
N VAL A 193 21.86 4.17 15.79
CA VAL A 193 20.42 4.10 16.03
C VAL A 193 20.07 5.05 17.16
N ILE A 194 19.20 6.03 16.89
CA ILE A 194 18.72 7.01 17.87
C ILE A 194 17.22 6.81 18.09
N GLU A 195 16.80 6.87 19.34
CA GLU A 195 15.39 6.79 19.72
C GLU A 195 15.02 7.91 20.68
N THR A 196 13.96 8.63 20.33
CA THR A 196 13.33 9.66 21.16
C THR A 196 12.08 9.09 21.84
N ASP A 197 11.45 9.87 22.73
CA ASP A 197 10.16 9.48 23.35
C ASP A 197 9.03 9.22 22.33
N ARG A 198 9.22 9.67 21.08
CA ARG A 198 8.27 9.54 19.98
C ARG A 198 8.50 8.23 19.22
N GLY A 199 9.76 7.78 19.12
CA GLY A 199 10.15 6.54 18.47
C GLY A 199 11.54 6.62 17.83
N PRO A 200 11.93 5.61 17.03
CA PRO A 200 13.21 5.62 16.32
C PRO A 200 13.28 6.79 15.33
N VAL A 201 14.46 7.41 15.24
CA VAL A 201 14.81 8.37 14.19
C VAL A 201 15.05 7.58 12.90
N ILE A 202 14.25 7.85 11.86
CA ILE A 202 14.24 7.10 10.60
C ILE A 202 14.83 7.88 9.42
N ALA A 203 15.07 9.19 9.59
CA ALA A 203 15.74 10.02 8.61
C ALA A 203 16.46 11.18 9.30
N GLY A 204 17.66 11.51 8.82
CA GLY A 204 18.52 12.54 9.39
C GLY A 204 19.07 12.21 10.77
N GLY A 205 19.45 13.24 11.53
CA GLY A 205 20.04 13.09 12.85
C GLY A 205 20.39 14.45 13.47
N PRO A 206 21.20 14.48 14.55
CA PRO A 206 21.76 15.72 15.09
C PRO A 206 22.50 16.58 14.05
N GLU A 207 23.02 15.94 13.00
CA GLU A 207 23.74 16.56 11.89
C GLU A 207 22.82 17.04 10.74
N GLY A 208 21.54 16.66 10.74
CA GLY A 208 20.61 16.89 9.63
C GLY A 208 20.49 15.71 8.66
N LEU A 209 19.91 15.95 7.49
CA LEU A 209 19.91 15.03 6.33
C LEU A 209 21.27 15.02 5.64
N ASP A 210 21.48 14.07 4.71
CA ASP A 210 22.75 13.90 3.99
C ASP A 210 23.16 15.12 3.15
N ASP A 211 22.21 15.98 2.77
CA ASP A 211 22.45 17.24 2.07
C ASP A 211 22.71 18.44 3.01
N GLY A 212 22.77 18.19 4.32
CA GLY A 212 22.95 19.22 5.36
C GLY A 212 21.67 19.95 5.76
N THR A 213 20.51 19.57 5.23
CA THR A 213 19.22 20.12 5.67
C THR A 213 19.00 19.78 7.15
N PRO A 214 18.74 20.76 8.04
CA PRO A 214 18.57 20.52 9.47
C PRO A 214 17.20 19.89 9.76
N ALA A 215 17.03 18.63 9.39
CA ALA A 215 15.83 17.84 9.61
C ALA A 215 16.19 16.48 10.19
N ALA A 216 15.43 16.05 11.19
CA ALA A 216 15.43 14.70 11.73
C ALA A 216 13.98 14.26 11.91
N LEU A 217 13.66 13.04 11.50
CA LEU A 217 12.31 12.50 11.59
C LEU A 217 12.29 11.27 12.48
N SER A 218 11.42 11.26 13.50
CA SER A 218 11.11 10.04 14.24
C SER A 218 9.76 9.45 13.83
N LEU A 219 9.66 8.13 13.89
CA LEU A 219 8.44 7.38 13.57
C LEU A 219 7.78 6.84 14.84
N ARG A 220 6.55 7.27 15.09
CA ARG A 220 5.69 6.72 16.14
C ARG A 220 4.64 5.79 15.53
N TYR A 221 4.62 4.53 15.97
CA TYR A 221 3.70 3.51 15.46
C TYR A 221 3.28 2.54 16.58
N PRO A 222 2.13 1.83 16.46
CA PRO A 222 1.50 1.19 17.61
C PRO A 222 2.37 0.13 18.29
N PRO A 223 2.97 -0.87 17.59
CA PRO A 223 3.83 -1.85 18.25
C PRO A 223 5.03 -1.28 18.97
N ARG A 224 5.57 -0.14 18.54
CA ARG A 224 6.65 0.52 19.28
C ARG A 224 6.17 1.17 20.57
N VAL A 225 4.94 1.68 20.58
CA VAL A 225 4.31 2.29 21.77
C VAL A 225 3.79 1.22 22.73
N THR A 226 3.23 0.11 22.23
CA THR A 226 2.61 -0.95 23.04
C THR A 226 3.56 -2.09 23.40
N ALA A 227 4.72 -2.18 22.74
CA ALA A 227 5.59 -3.35 22.75
C ALA A 227 4.86 -4.66 22.35
N ASP A 228 3.87 -4.55 21.46
CA ASP A 228 3.02 -5.66 21.02
C ASP A 228 2.65 -5.56 19.54
N LEU A 229 3.02 -6.58 18.76
CA LEU A 229 2.69 -6.72 17.32
C LEU A 229 1.29 -7.32 17.07
N GLY A 230 0.61 -7.76 18.12
CA GLY A 230 -0.69 -8.43 18.04
C GLY A 230 -0.62 -9.91 17.71
N PHE A 231 0.56 -10.53 17.89
CA PHE A 231 0.77 -11.96 17.65
C PHE A 231 -0.03 -12.84 18.61
N GLY A 232 -0.57 -12.27 19.70
CA GLY A 232 -1.55 -12.91 20.55
C GLY A 232 -2.82 -13.37 19.81
N ALA A 233 -3.14 -12.81 18.64
CA ALA A 233 -4.25 -13.24 17.80
C ALA A 233 -4.00 -14.54 17.03
N LEU A 234 -2.73 -14.89 16.75
CA LEU A 234 -2.39 -15.92 15.77
C LEU A 234 -2.87 -17.31 16.19
N LEU A 235 -2.58 -17.74 17.41
CA LEU A 235 -2.99 -19.05 17.90
C LEU A 235 -4.52 -19.16 18.11
N PRO A 236 -5.22 -18.16 18.69
CA PRO A 236 -6.68 -18.15 18.72
C PRO A 236 -7.34 -18.26 17.34
N LEU A 237 -6.78 -17.63 16.29
CA LEU A 237 -7.29 -17.78 14.92
C LEU A 237 -7.21 -19.23 14.43
N LEU A 238 -6.11 -19.94 14.70
CA LEU A 238 -5.99 -21.36 14.32
C LEU A 238 -7.06 -22.24 15.02
N ARG A 239 -7.46 -21.85 16.22
CA ARG A 239 -8.46 -22.56 17.04
C ARG A 239 -9.90 -22.12 16.78
N ALA A 240 -10.13 -21.11 15.95
CA ALA A 240 -11.45 -20.56 15.71
C ALA A 240 -12.41 -21.62 15.13
N ARG A 241 -13.67 -21.60 15.58
CA ARG A 241 -14.74 -22.46 15.06
C ARG A 241 -15.96 -21.67 14.61
N ARG A 242 -16.14 -20.46 15.15
CA ARG A 242 -17.21 -19.52 14.80
C ARG A 242 -16.63 -18.15 14.51
N VAL A 243 -17.41 -17.31 13.84
CA VAL A 243 -17.10 -15.90 13.63
C VAL A 243 -16.82 -15.17 14.94
N ALA A 244 -17.52 -15.52 16.02
CA ALA A 244 -17.28 -14.93 17.34
C ALA A 244 -15.87 -15.22 17.90
N ASP A 245 -15.25 -16.34 17.50
CA ASP A 245 -13.87 -16.65 17.87
C ASP A 245 -12.88 -15.78 17.09
N VAL A 246 -13.11 -15.62 15.79
CA VAL A 246 -12.31 -14.72 14.92
C VAL A 246 -12.41 -13.28 15.42
N ASP A 247 -13.62 -12.81 15.73
CA ASP A 247 -13.88 -11.46 16.22
C ASP A 247 -13.10 -11.19 17.52
N ARG A 248 -13.17 -12.12 18.49
CA ARG A 248 -12.38 -12.01 19.75
C ARG A 248 -10.88 -12.08 19.53
N ALA A 249 -10.41 -12.99 18.66
CA ALA A 249 -8.98 -13.12 18.39
C ALA A 249 -8.37 -11.80 17.88
N LEU A 250 -9.11 -11.10 17.03
CA LEU A 250 -8.69 -9.83 16.43
C LEU A 250 -8.72 -8.63 17.39
N ASP A 251 -9.21 -8.78 18.62
CA ASP A 251 -9.09 -7.73 19.65
C ASP A 251 -7.64 -7.59 20.17
N ALA A 252 -6.84 -8.65 20.01
CA ALA A 252 -5.39 -8.63 20.25
C ALA A 252 -4.59 -8.09 19.05
N TRP A 253 -5.20 -7.89 17.88
CA TRP A 253 -4.49 -7.47 16.67
C TRP A 253 -4.00 -6.01 16.75
N ALA A 254 -2.75 -5.75 16.37
CA ALA A 254 -2.15 -4.42 16.41
C ALA A 254 -1.99 -3.81 15.01
N GLU A 255 -1.22 -4.43 14.13
CA GLU A 255 -0.97 -3.96 12.77
C GLU A 255 -0.64 -5.11 11.80
N PRO A 256 -0.87 -4.96 10.48
CA PRO A 256 -1.47 -3.80 9.81
C PRO A 256 -2.97 -3.64 10.12
N VAL A 257 -3.49 -2.42 9.98
CA VAL A 257 -4.91 -2.15 10.17
C VAL A 257 -5.68 -2.61 8.92
N ASN A 258 -6.60 -3.53 9.12
CA ASN A 258 -7.28 -4.28 8.06
C ASN A 258 -8.80 -4.17 8.19
N VAL A 259 -9.51 -4.21 7.06
CA VAL A 259 -10.94 -4.56 7.05
C VAL A 259 -11.03 -6.07 6.92
N VAL A 260 -11.63 -6.71 7.92
CA VAL A 260 -11.80 -8.15 8.04
C VAL A 260 -13.22 -8.52 7.65
N GLN A 261 -13.34 -9.54 6.80
CA GLN A 261 -14.57 -10.23 6.49
C GLN A 261 -14.45 -11.67 6.98
N ALA A 262 -15.44 -12.15 7.74
CA ALA A 262 -15.47 -13.53 8.22
C ALA A 262 -16.89 -14.10 8.16
N ALA A 263 -16.98 -15.41 8.00
CA ALA A 263 -18.23 -16.15 7.95
C ALA A 263 -18.05 -17.56 8.48
N ASP A 264 -19.08 -18.11 9.12
CA ASP A 264 -19.08 -19.48 9.63
C ASP A 264 -20.25 -20.31 9.11
N THR A 265 -20.13 -21.62 9.30
CA THR A 265 -21.12 -22.62 8.88
C THR A 265 -22.42 -22.58 9.69
N GLU A 266 -22.45 -21.86 10.82
CA GLU A 266 -23.64 -21.64 11.65
C GLU A 266 -24.42 -20.36 11.23
N GLY A 267 -23.93 -19.64 10.22
CA GLY A 267 -24.57 -18.42 9.67
C GLY A 267 -24.04 -17.12 10.26
N GLY A 268 -22.99 -17.14 11.09
CA GLY A 268 -22.31 -15.96 11.56
C GLY A 268 -21.64 -15.18 10.43
N LEU A 269 -21.66 -13.85 10.51
CA LEU A 269 -21.04 -12.93 9.56
C LEU A 269 -20.32 -11.80 10.31
N LEU A 270 -19.16 -11.38 9.80
CA LEU A 270 -18.38 -10.27 10.35
C LEU A 270 -17.86 -9.38 9.23
N HIS A 271 -17.99 -8.08 9.42
CA HIS A 271 -17.36 -7.06 8.59
C HIS A 271 -16.91 -5.92 9.51
N ARG A 272 -15.60 -5.85 9.83
CA ARG A 272 -15.06 -4.87 10.78
C ARG A 272 -13.66 -4.41 10.43
N VAL A 273 -13.24 -3.28 10.98
CA VAL A 273 -11.83 -2.92 11.05
C VAL A 273 -11.17 -3.70 12.20
N ALA A 274 -9.92 -4.14 12.03
CA ALA A 274 -9.07 -4.72 13.07
C ALA A 274 -7.69 -4.07 13.03
N GLY A 275 -7.11 -3.82 14.20
CA GLY A 275 -5.83 -3.10 14.37
C GLY A 275 -5.96 -1.87 15.28
N ARG A 276 -4.83 -1.28 15.64
CA ARG A 276 -4.72 -0.15 16.58
C ARG A 276 -4.55 1.15 15.81
N VAL A 277 -5.50 2.07 15.96
CA VAL A 277 -5.42 3.44 15.43
C VAL A 277 -5.44 4.43 16.59
N PRO A 278 -4.40 5.26 16.77
CA PRO A 278 -4.31 6.19 17.89
C PRO A 278 -5.23 7.40 17.72
N ILE A 279 -5.84 7.84 18.82
CA ILE A 279 -6.55 9.13 18.88
C ILE A 279 -5.51 10.23 19.04
N ARG A 280 -5.54 11.23 18.15
CA ARG A 280 -4.58 12.32 18.12
C ARG A 280 -5.11 13.52 17.33
N PRO A 281 -4.47 14.69 17.44
CA PRO A 281 -4.85 15.88 16.68
C PRO A 281 -4.72 15.69 15.17
N ASP A 282 -5.57 16.35 14.39
CA ASP A 282 -5.68 16.13 12.94
C ASP A 282 -4.40 16.46 12.18
N ALA A 283 -3.61 17.43 12.67
CA ALA A 283 -2.32 17.80 12.09
C ALA A 283 -1.35 16.60 11.95
N ASN A 284 -1.33 15.71 12.95
CA ASN A 284 -0.52 14.49 12.94
C ASN A 284 -0.88 13.57 11.76
N ARG A 285 -2.16 13.59 11.35
CA ARG A 285 -2.64 12.78 10.24
C ARG A 285 -2.24 13.34 8.89
N LEU A 286 -1.88 14.63 8.84
CA LEU A 286 -1.68 15.35 7.59
C LEU A 286 -0.22 15.50 7.15
N ARG A 287 0.71 15.57 8.09
CA ARG A 287 2.11 15.90 7.83
C ARG A 287 2.98 15.46 9.00
N PRO A 288 4.32 15.46 8.85
CA PRO A 288 5.20 15.44 10.01
C PRO A 288 4.93 16.65 10.91
N VAL A 289 4.92 16.44 12.23
CA VAL A 289 4.56 17.48 13.22
C VAL A 289 5.74 17.86 14.10
N PRO A 290 5.86 19.13 14.55
CA PRO A 290 6.97 19.57 15.39
C PRO A 290 6.95 18.86 16.74
N ALA A 291 8.00 18.13 17.04
CA ALA A 291 8.07 17.29 18.22
C ALA A 291 8.31 18.10 19.52
N TRP A 292 8.75 19.36 19.38
CA TRP A 292 9.02 20.31 20.47
C TRP A 292 7.82 21.22 20.78
N GLU A 293 6.67 21.02 20.12
CA GLU A 293 5.45 21.78 20.39
C GLU A 293 4.40 20.88 21.07
N PRO A 294 3.67 21.39 22.08
CA PRO A 294 2.57 20.66 22.67
C PRO A 294 1.42 20.47 21.67
N GLY A 295 0.56 19.49 21.91
CA GLY A 295 -0.63 19.26 21.07
C GLY A 295 -0.41 18.27 19.92
N HIS A 296 0.56 17.37 20.04
CA HIS A 296 0.81 16.28 19.07
C HIS A 296 0.87 14.90 19.72
N ALA A 297 0.45 14.76 20.97
CA ALA A 297 0.46 13.49 21.71
C ALA A 297 -0.68 12.56 21.25
N TRP A 298 -0.47 11.25 21.45
CA TRP A 298 -1.52 10.25 21.33
C TRP A 298 -2.28 10.13 22.65
N ASP A 299 -3.61 10.03 22.58
CA ASP A 299 -4.50 9.92 23.73
C ASP A 299 -5.43 8.69 23.60
N GLY A 300 -4.84 7.51 23.78
CA GLY A 300 -5.56 6.24 23.63
C GLY A 300 -5.80 5.84 22.18
N TRP A 301 -6.83 5.02 21.97
CA TRP A 301 -7.07 4.29 20.72
C TRP A 301 -8.52 4.39 20.30
N HIS A 302 -8.75 4.49 18.99
CA HIS A 302 -10.08 4.38 18.43
C HIS A 302 -10.65 2.98 18.68
N THR A 303 -11.95 2.91 18.95
CA THR A 303 -12.69 1.65 18.88
C THR A 303 -12.81 1.25 17.40
N PRO A 304 -12.39 0.04 16.99
CA PRO A 304 -12.43 -0.37 15.60
C PRO A 304 -13.87 -0.37 15.03
N PRO A 305 -14.14 0.39 13.94
CA PRO A 305 -15.46 0.44 13.32
C PRO A 305 -15.96 -0.91 12.83
N ARG A 306 -17.27 -1.09 12.84
CA ARG A 306 -17.98 -2.25 12.29
C ARG A 306 -18.92 -1.81 11.17
N ALA A 307 -19.16 -2.68 10.21
CA ALA A 307 -20.11 -2.50 9.13
C ALA A 307 -21.02 -3.73 8.99
N GLY A 308 -22.17 -3.54 8.35
CA GLY A 308 -23.06 -4.62 7.96
C GLY A 308 -22.80 -5.09 6.53
N LEU A 309 -23.74 -5.88 6.04
CA LEU A 309 -23.90 -6.19 4.62
C LEU A 309 -25.08 -5.38 4.07
N THR A 310 -24.99 -4.98 2.81
CA THR A 310 -26.08 -4.36 2.04
C THR A 310 -26.58 -5.40 1.05
N ASP A 311 -27.89 -5.69 1.03
CA ASP A 311 -28.51 -6.70 0.16
C ASP A 311 -27.82 -8.07 0.20
N GLY A 312 -27.34 -8.44 1.39
CA GLY A 312 -26.65 -9.71 1.65
C GLY A 312 -25.21 -9.75 1.12
N VAL A 313 -24.60 -8.60 0.81
CA VAL A 313 -23.23 -8.48 0.30
C VAL A 313 -22.43 -7.43 1.10
N ALA A 314 -21.14 -7.67 1.31
CA ALA A 314 -20.18 -6.64 1.71
C ALA A 314 -19.00 -6.67 0.75
N VAL A 315 -18.57 -5.50 0.25
CA VAL A 315 -17.41 -5.35 -0.64
C VAL A 315 -16.41 -4.39 -0.01
N MET A 316 -15.14 -4.79 0.01
CA MET A 316 -14.03 -3.92 0.33
C MET A 316 -12.93 -4.06 -0.70
N ALA A 317 -12.55 -2.94 -1.27
CA ALA A 317 -11.53 -2.77 -2.29
C ALA A 317 -10.65 -1.55 -1.97
N ASN A 318 -10.37 -1.33 -0.67
CA ASN A 318 -9.61 -0.20 -0.11
C ASN A 318 -10.21 1.20 -0.32
N GLN A 319 -11.44 1.27 -0.83
CA GLN A 319 -12.20 2.50 -0.93
C GLN A 319 -12.67 2.98 0.45
N ARG A 320 -13.18 4.23 0.51
CA ARG A 320 -13.84 4.73 1.72
C ARG A 320 -14.98 3.79 2.14
N GLY A 321 -15.01 3.44 3.42
CA GLY A 321 -15.99 2.51 3.99
C GLY A 321 -15.95 2.53 5.53
N PRO A 322 -15.95 1.38 6.24
CA PRO A 322 -15.89 1.36 7.70
C PRO A 322 -14.64 2.06 8.27
N ALA A 323 -13.53 2.07 7.53
CA ALA A 323 -12.29 2.73 7.94
C ALA A 323 -12.23 4.24 7.60
N THR A 324 -13.27 4.83 6.99
CA THR A 324 -13.32 6.27 6.65
C THR A 324 -12.91 7.21 7.79
N PRO A 325 -13.36 7.04 9.06
CA PRO A 325 -12.95 7.95 10.13
C PRO A 325 -11.48 7.78 10.54
N LEU A 326 -10.80 6.72 10.10
CA LEU A 326 -9.45 6.35 10.51
C LEU A 326 -8.38 6.65 9.46
N GLY A 327 -8.75 6.85 8.19
CA GLY A 327 -7.82 7.11 7.08
C GLY A 327 -7.92 8.53 6.52
N ILE A 328 -7.00 8.90 5.63
CA ILE A 328 -7.02 10.17 4.89
C ILE A 328 -7.23 9.88 3.40
N GLU A 329 -6.29 9.16 2.81
CA GLU A 329 -6.28 8.72 1.41
C GLU A 329 -6.78 7.28 1.31
N PHE A 330 -7.61 7.01 0.32
CA PHE A 330 -8.21 5.70 0.03
C PHE A 330 -8.08 5.43 -1.46
N ALA A 331 -8.18 4.16 -1.86
CA ALA A 331 -8.26 3.85 -3.27
C ALA A 331 -9.56 4.44 -3.87
N PRO A 332 -9.55 4.88 -5.15
CA PRO A 332 -10.76 5.23 -5.86
C PRO A 332 -11.77 4.06 -5.85
N PRO A 333 -13.09 4.34 -5.80
CA PRO A 333 -14.10 3.30 -5.58
C PRO A 333 -14.30 2.35 -6.76
N HIS A 334 -13.65 2.58 -7.91
CA HIS A 334 -13.83 1.84 -9.17
C HIS A 334 -13.92 0.31 -9.00
N ARG A 335 -13.01 -0.29 -8.23
CA ARG A 335 -13.01 -1.75 -7.98
C ARG A 335 -14.21 -2.18 -7.14
N ALA A 336 -14.50 -1.44 -6.07
CA ALA A 336 -15.64 -1.75 -5.20
C ALA A 336 -16.97 -1.62 -5.93
N ASP A 337 -17.12 -0.54 -6.70
CA ASP A 337 -18.31 -0.27 -7.50
C ASP A 337 -18.51 -1.37 -8.55
N ARG A 338 -17.43 -1.79 -9.23
CA ARG A 338 -17.48 -2.86 -10.23
C ARG A 338 -17.81 -4.23 -9.62
N ILE A 339 -17.21 -4.60 -8.50
CA ILE A 339 -17.53 -5.85 -7.80
C ILE A 339 -18.99 -5.83 -7.33
N THR A 340 -19.46 -4.70 -6.82
CA THR A 340 -20.86 -4.52 -6.39
C THR A 340 -21.82 -4.65 -7.57
N GLU A 341 -21.51 -4.01 -8.71
CA GLU A 341 -22.28 -4.12 -9.96
C GLU A 341 -22.37 -5.57 -10.43
N LEU A 342 -21.24 -6.28 -10.48
CA LEU A 342 -21.17 -7.69 -10.89
C LEU A 342 -22.03 -8.57 -9.97
N LEU A 343 -21.87 -8.42 -8.64
CA LEU A 343 -22.63 -9.19 -7.65
C LEU A 343 -24.14 -8.91 -7.70
N ALA A 344 -24.54 -7.68 -8.02
CA ALA A 344 -25.94 -7.30 -8.21
C ALA A 344 -26.56 -7.91 -9.48
N GLY A 345 -25.76 -8.23 -10.49
CA GLY A 345 -26.21 -8.83 -11.75
C GLY A 345 -26.78 -10.25 -11.63
N ARG A 346 -26.69 -10.88 -10.45
CA ARG A 346 -27.19 -12.23 -10.20
C ARG A 346 -27.75 -12.39 -8.80
N GLU A 347 -28.90 -13.07 -8.69
CA GLU A 347 -29.57 -13.31 -7.41
C GLU A 347 -28.77 -14.24 -6.48
N ARG A 348 -28.28 -15.37 -7.02
CA ARG A 348 -27.54 -16.40 -6.25
C ARG A 348 -26.20 -16.75 -6.87
N TRP A 349 -25.17 -16.82 -6.03
CA TRP A 349 -23.77 -17.10 -6.39
C TRP A 349 -23.30 -18.47 -5.88
N SER A 350 -22.41 -19.11 -6.63
CA SER A 350 -21.65 -20.28 -6.20
C SER A 350 -20.16 -19.98 -6.11
N ALA A 351 -19.40 -20.81 -5.41
CA ALA A 351 -17.93 -20.67 -5.35
C ALA A 351 -17.28 -20.69 -6.74
N ALA A 352 -17.84 -21.48 -7.67
CA ALA A 352 -17.35 -21.57 -9.05
C ALA A 352 -17.58 -20.29 -9.88
N ASP A 353 -18.44 -19.38 -9.41
CA ASP A 353 -18.72 -18.11 -10.09
C ASP A 353 -17.74 -17.00 -9.67
N MET A 354 -17.06 -17.13 -8.53
CA MET A 354 -16.14 -16.09 -8.00
C MET A 354 -14.99 -15.74 -8.95
N PRO A 355 -14.37 -16.69 -9.70
CA PRO A 355 -13.32 -16.37 -10.66
C PRO A 355 -13.74 -15.32 -11.71
N ALA A 356 -15.00 -15.29 -12.13
CA ALA A 356 -15.48 -14.32 -13.11
C ALA A 356 -15.39 -12.87 -12.60
N ILE A 357 -15.47 -12.65 -11.28
CA ILE A 357 -15.27 -11.34 -10.66
C ILE A 357 -13.78 -11.01 -10.58
N HIS A 358 -12.93 -11.98 -10.21
CA HIS A 358 -11.48 -11.79 -10.14
C HIS A 358 -10.88 -11.41 -11.49
N THR A 359 -11.42 -11.94 -12.59
CA THR A 359 -10.89 -11.74 -13.94
C THR A 359 -11.60 -10.60 -14.71
N ASP A 360 -12.42 -9.77 -14.05
CA ASP A 360 -13.01 -8.60 -14.70
C ASP A 360 -11.93 -7.54 -15.00
N THR A 361 -11.90 -7.06 -16.24
CA THR A 361 -10.86 -6.17 -16.76
C THR A 361 -11.38 -4.76 -17.04
N ARG A 362 -12.60 -4.41 -16.62
CA ARG A 362 -13.22 -3.13 -16.96
C ARG A 362 -12.53 -1.97 -16.22
N LEU A 363 -12.00 -1.00 -16.97
CA LEU A 363 -11.25 0.12 -16.42
C LEU A 363 -12.13 1.33 -16.09
N GLY A 364 -12.58 1.43 -14.83
CA GLY A 364 -13.39 2.56 -14.33
C GLY A 364 -12.70 3.93 -14.41
N SER A 365 -11.37 3.97 -14.26
CA SER A 365 -10.58 5.21 -14.25
C SER A 365 -10.41 5.87 -15.63
N ALA A 366 -10.84 5.21 -16.72
CA ALA A 366 -10.62 5.69 -18.08
C ALA A 366 -11.41 6.96 -18.44
N ALA A 367 -12.54 7.20 -17.76
CA ALA A 367 -13.47 8.26 -18.11
C ALA A 367 -12.81 9.64 -18.19
N ALA A 368 -11.99 10.03 -17.20
CA ALA A 368 -11.38 11.35 -17.15
C ALA A 368 -10.50 11.66 -18.38
N LEU A 369 -9.78 10.67 -18.90
CA LEU A 369 -8.94 10.83 -20.08
C LEU A 369 -9.75 10.78 -21.37
N LEU A 370 -10.71 9.86 -21.47
CA LEU A 370 -11.59 9.75 -22.64
C LEU A 370 -12.46 11.00 -22.83
N ASP A 371 -12.98 11.60 -21.76
CA ASP A 371 -13.75 12.85 -21.81
C ASP A 371 -12.90 14.02 -22.35
N ARG A 372 -11.58 14.01 -22.09
CA ARG A 372 -10.67 15.02 -22.66
C ARG A 372 -10.44 14.80 -24.16
N LEU A 373 -10.57 13.58 -24.65
CA LEU A 373 -10.44 13.28 -26.08
C LEU A 373 -11.61 13.81 -26.90
N THR A 374 -12.84 13.82 -26.35
CA THR A 374 -14.05 14.21 -27.11
C THR A 374 -14.02 15.66 -27.61
N THR A 375 -13.26 16.53 -26.95
CA THR A 375 -13.15 17.95 -27.28
C THR A 375 -11.89 18.31 -28.07
N LEU A 376 -11.03 17.34 -28.40
CA LEU A 376 -9.80 17.62 -29.16
C LEU A 376 -10.11 17.79 -30.65
N ASP A 377 -9.76 18.96 -31.18
CA ASP A 377 -9.74 19.29 -32.61
C ASP A 377 -8.29 19.33 -33.14
N GLY A 378 -8.06 19.83 -34.36
CA GLY A 378 -6.71 20.15 -34.88
C GLY A 378 -5.68 19.02 -34.74
N LEU A 379 -6.10 17.77 -34.95
CA LEU A 379 -5.28 16.57 -34.89
C LEU A 379 -4.77 16.19 -36.28
N THR A 380 -3.62 15.49 -36.34
CA THR A 380 -3.24 14.75 -37.54
C THR A 380 -4.28 13.66 -37.87
N PRO A 381 -4.38 13.19 -39.12
CA PRO A 381 -5.27 12.08 -39.47
C PRO A 381 -5.06 10.83 -38.61
N GLU A 382 -3.81 10.50 -38.29
CA GLU A 382 -3.43 9.36 -37.46
C GLU A 382 -3.90 9.53 -36.02
N ALA A 383 -3.71 10.73 -35.44
CA ALA A 383 -4.17 11.02 -34.08
C ALA A 383 -5.70 11.10 -33.99
N ALA A 384 -6.38 11.63 -35.01
CA ALA A 384 -7.84 11.62 -35.09
C ALA A 384 -8.38 10.19 -35.14
N ALA A 385 -7.77 9.30 -35.93
CA ALA A 385 -8.14 7.89 -35.98
C ALA A 385 -7.92 7.18 -34.63
N LEU A 386 -6.81 7.47 -33.95
CA LEU A 386 -6.53 6.93 -32.61
C LEU A 386 -7.54 7.44 -31.57
N ARG A 387 -7.90 8.73 -31.61
CA ARG A 387 -8.95 9.32 -30.76
C ARG A 387 -10.25 8.56 -30.92
N ASP A 388 -10.72 8.42 -32.17
CA ASP A 388 -12.03 7.83 -32.47
C ASP A 388 -12.06 6.34 -32.08
N ARG A 389 -10.95 5.63 -32.29
CA ARG A 389 -10.76 4.26 -31.81
C ARG A 389 -10.89 4.16 -30.29
N LEU A 390 -10.19 5.01 -29.54
CA LEU A 390 -10.23 4.99 -28.07
C LEU A 390 -11.58 5.44 -27.50
N LEU A 391 -12.31 6.31 -28.18
CA LEU A 391 -13.68 6.70 -27.80
C LEU A 391 -14.69 5.56 -28.05
N ALA A 392 -14.41 4.67 -29.00
CA ALA A 392 -15.22 3.47 -29.27
C ALA A 392 -14.83 2.25 -28.42
N TRP A 393 -13.66 2.26 -27.78
CA TRP A 393 -13.18 1.16 -26.94
C TRP A 393 -14.14 0.89 -25.76
N ASP A 394 -14.40 -0.40 -25.52
CA ASP A 394 -15.29 -0.90 -24.45
C ASP A 394 -14.74 -0.76 -23.03
N ARG A 395 -13.49 -0.28 -22.90
CA ARG A 395 -12.77 -0.06 -21.64
C ARG A 395 -12.34 -1.36 -20.93
N HIS A 396 -12.30 -2.48 -21.63
CA HIS A 396 -11.75 -3.73 -21.10
C HIS A 396 -10.24 -3.83 -21.38
N MET A 397 -9.47 -4.00 -20.30
CA MET A 397 -8.02 -4.22 -20.31
C MET A 397 -7.66 -5.69 -20.56
N ASP A 398 -8.36 -6.33 -21.50
CA ASP A 398 -8.12 -7.73 -21.85
C ASP A 398 -6.73 -7.91 -22.48
N ALA A 399 -6.10 -9.06 -22.22
CA ALA A 399 -4.73 -9.31 -22.64
C ALA A 399 -4.56 -9.25 -24.17
N ASP A 400 -5.56 -9.65 -24.94
CA ASP A 400 -5.56 -9.61 -26.40
C ASP A 400 -6.07 -8.27 -26.99
N SER A 401 -6.43 -7.31 -26.14
CA SER A 401 -6.95 -6.01 -26.57
C SER A 401 -5.82 -5.09 -27.05
N ALA A 402 -5.84 -4.79 -28.35
CA ALA A 402 -4.99 -3.76 -28.93
C ALA A 402 -5.43 -2.35 -28.46
N ASP A 403 -6.72 -2.13 -28.21
CA ASP A 403 -7.25 -0.83 -27.77
C ASP A 403 -6.77 -0.50 -26.35
N ALA A 404 -6.74 -1.51 -25.46
CA ALA A 404 -6.17 -1.39 -24.12
C ALA A 404 -4.69 -1.02 -24.15
N ALA A 405 -3.90 -1.59 -25.06
CA ALA A 405 -2.50 -1.21 -25.25
C ALA A 405 -2.37 0.27 -25.69
N HIS A 406 -3.19 0.70 -26.65
CA HIS A 406 -3.20 2.10 -27.10
C HIS A 406 -3.61 3.06 -25.98
N TYR A 407 -4.63 2.70 -25.19
CA TYR A 407 -5.06 3.48 -24.04
C TYR A 407 -3.94 3.58 -22.98
N ALA A 408 -3.28 2.47 -22.65
CA ALA A 408 -2.18 2.44 -21.69
C ALA A 408 -0.99 3.29 -22.16
N ALA A 409 -0.65 3.25 -23.46
CA ALA A 409 0.38 4.08 -24.06
C ALA A 409 0.01 5.57 -23.98
N LEU A 410 -1.22 5.94 -24.34
CA LEU A 410 -1.73 7.31 -24.23
C LEU A 410 -1.69 7.81 -22.79
N ARG A 411 -2.23 7.02 -21.84
CA ARG A 411 -2.19 7.34 -20.41
C ARG A 411 -0.76 7.61 -19.94
N THR A 412 0.18 6.75 -20.31
CA THR A 412 1.60 6.89 -19.96
C THR A 412 2.20 8.17 -20.54
N ALA A 413 1.92 8.48 -21.80
CA ALA A 413 2.39 9.70 -22.45
C ALA A 413 1.82 10.96 -21.78
N VAL A 414 0.52 10.98 -21.44
CA VAL A 414 -0.11 12.08 -20.70
C VAL A 414 0.55 12.28 -19.34
N VAL A 415 0.75 11.21 -18.57
CA VAL A 415 1.39 11.26 -17.25
C VAL A 415 2.80 11.85 -17.35
N ARG A 416 3.61 11.37 -18.30
CA ARG A 416 4.97 11.90 -18.53
C ARG A 416 4.95 13.37 -18.90
N ARG A 417 4.01 13.82 -19.74
CA ARG A 417 3.88 15.22 -20.15
C ARG A 417 3.47 16.13 -19.00
N LEU A 418 2.48 15.71 -18.21
CA LEU A 418 2.08 16.46 -17.02
C LEU A 418 3.23 16.55 -16.02
N ALA A 419 3.89 15.43 -15.71
CA ALA A 419 5.02 15.41 -14.79
C ALA A 419 6.23 16.23 -15.28
N ALA A 420 6.45 16.33 -16.59
CA ALA A 420 7.50 17.16 -17.19
C ALA A 420 7.12 18.64 -17.34
N HIS A 421 5.90 19.04 -16.99
CA HIS A 421 5.47 20.42 -17.12
C HIS A 421 6.28 21.33 -16.17
N PRO A 422 6.78 22.52 -16.62
CA PRO A 422 7.63 23.38 -15.79
C PRO A 422 7.05 23.76 -14.44
N VAL A 423 5.73 23.87 -14.33
CA VAL A 423 5.03 24.13 -13.06
C VAL A 423 5.22 23.02 -12.04
N LEU A 424 5.26 21.75 -12.46
CA LEU A 424 5.48 20.62 -11.55
C LEU A 424 6.96 20.30 -11.34
N ALA A 425 7.86 20.88 -12.14
CA ALA A 425 9.30 20.62 -12.07
C ALA A 425 9.91 20.83 -10.66
N PRO A 426 9.53 21.84 -9.87
CA PRO A 426 10.02 21.97 -8.50
C PRO A 426 9.69 20.77 -7.61
N ALA A 427 8.56 20.09 -7.85
CA ALA A 427 8.18 18.90 -7.09
C ALA A 427 8.89 17.61 -7.55
N SER A 428 9.71 17.66 -8.60
CA SER A 428 10.43 16.49 -9.12
C SER A 428 11.72 16.15 -8.35
N VAL A 429 12.21 17.07 -7.52
CA VAL A 429 13.42 16.89 -6.70
C VAL A 429 12.98 16.68 -5.26
N PRO A 430 12.85 15.43 -4.78
CA PRO A 430 12.48 15.16 -3.40
C PRO A 430 13.61 15.57 -2.43
N PRO A 431 13.30 15.84 -1.15
CA PRO A 431 14.32 16.02 -0.11
C PRO A 431 15.24 14.81 -0.01
N ALA A 432 16.47 15.00 0.51
CA ALA A 432 17.47 13.95 0.72
C ALA A 432 17.13 12.98 1.87
N TYR A 433 15.89 12.50 1.91
CA TYR A 433 15.50 11.37 2.75
C TYR A 433 16.22 10.09 2.32
N PRO A 434 16.34 9.09 3.21
CA PRO A 434 16.91 7.79 2.87
C PRO A 434 16.30 7.19 1.59
N GLU A 435 17.12 6.47 0.82
CA GLU A 435 16.75 5.91 -0.48
C GLU A 435 15.44 5.11 -0.44
N VAL A 436 15.21 4.36 0.65
CA VAL A 436 13.98 3.58 0.86
C VAL A 436 12.70 4.42 0.83
N LEU A 437 12.75 5.73 1.11
CA LEU A 437 11.58 6.62 1.08
C LEU A 437 11.37 7.33 -0.26
N GLN A 438 12.41 7.39 -1.11
CA GLN A 438 12.40 8.11 -2.37
C GLN A 438 11.30 7.66 -3.36
N PRO A 439 10.98 6.35 -3.50
CA PRO A 439 9.89 5.91 -4.39
C PRO A 439 8.53 6.53 -4.07
N TRP A 440 8.25 6.88 -2.81
CA TRP A 440 6.99 7.52 -2.41
C TRP A 440 6.93 9.01 -2.73
N LEU A 441 8.08 9.63 -3.03
CA LEU A 441 8.20 11.05 -3.36
C LEU A 441 8.40 11.29 -4.86
N ALA A 442 8.56 10.23 -5.64
CA ALA A 442 8.72 10.33 -7.08
C ALA A 442 7.48 10.96 -7.74
N LEU A 443 7.68 12.07 -8.45
CA LEU A 443 6.60 12.84 -9.07
C LEU A 443 5.84 12.07 -10.15
N VAL A 444 6.55 11.37 -11.04
CA VAL A 444 5.92 10.65 -12.17
C VAL A 444 4.86 9.64 -11.71
N PRO A 445 5.15 8.70 -10.78
CA PRO A 445 4.11 7.80 -10.29
C PRO A 445 3.00 8.56 -9.55
N ARG A 446 3.31 9.62 -8.79
CA ARG A 446 2.28 10.45 -8.11
C ARG A 446 1.30 11.07 -9.10
N VAL A 447 1.80 11.63 -10.21
CA VAL A 447 0.98 12.11 -11.34
C VAL A 447 0.18 10.97 -11.97
N GLY A 448 0.78 9.78 -12.11
CA GLY A 448 0.11 8.59 -12.62
C GLY A 448 -1.10 8.18 -11.78
N HIS A 449 -0.93 8.08 -10.47
CA HIS A 449 -2.02 7.74 -9.54
C HIS A 449 -3.08 8.84 -9.49
N ALA A 450 -2.66 10.10 -9.42
CA ALA A 450 -3.56 11.25 -9.33
C ALA A 450 -4.17 11.69 -10.68
N LEU A 451 -3.90 10.99 -11.79
CA LEU A 451 -4.21 11.47 -13.14
C LEU A 451 -5.68 11.86 -13.29
N GLU A 452 -6.60 11.09 -12.72
CA GLU A 452 -8.04 11.40 -12.76
C GLU A 452 -8.37 12.74 -12.10
N HIS A 453 -7.79 13.02 -10.93
CA HIS A 453 -7.99 14.29 -10.23
C HIS A 453 -7.38 15.45 -11.02
N LEU A 454 -6.16 15.27 -11.52
CA LEU A 454 -5.45 16.28 -12.32
C LEU A 454 -6.22 16.62 -13.61
N LEU A 455 -6.78 15.62 -14.28
CA LEU A 455 -7.59 15.83 -15.48
C LEU A 455 -8.97 16.41 -15.18
N ARG A 456 -9.54 16.22 -13.98
CA ARG A 456 -10.87 16.75 -13.61
C ARG A 456 -10.85 18.09 -12.88
N ALA A 457 -9.70 18.50 -12.33
CA ALA A 457 -9.58 19.73 -11.56
C ALA A 457 -10.13 20.95 -12.33
N GLU A 458 -10.72 21.94 -11.65
CA GLU A 458 -11.19 23.15 -12.33
C GLU A 458 -10.00 23.92 -12.91
N ASP A 459 -9.00 24.17 -12.08
CA ASP A 459 -7.69 24.70 -12.46
C ASP A 459 -6.58 23.69 -12.14
N LEU A 460 -5.51 23.73 -12.94
CA LEU A 460 -4.29 22.98 -12.70
C LEU A 460 -3.09 23.89 -12.91
N TYR A 461 -3.03 24.99 -12.17
CA TYR A 461 -1.93 25.96 -12.21
C TYR A 461 -1.67 26.51 -13.62
N GLY A 462 -2.74 26.74 -14.39
CA GLY A 462 -2.65 27.18 -15.78
C GLY A 462 -2.10 26.15 -16.77
N ILE A 463 -1.93 24.88 -16.38
CA ILE A 463 -1.55 23.80 -17.31
C ILE A 463 -2.66 23.60 -18.34
N ASP A 464 -2.34 23.81 -19.62
CA ASP A 464 -3.21 23.45 -20.72
C ASP A 464 -3.24 21.92 -20.90
N ARG A 465 -4.19 21.30 -20.20
CA ARG A 465 -4.42 19.86 -20.24
C ARG A 465 -4.85 19.38 -21.62
N ALA A 466 -5.58 20.19 -22.39
CA ALA A 466 -5.99 19.81 -23.74
C ALA A 466 -4.76 19.75 -24.67
N ALA A 467 -3.85 20.71 -24.58
CA ALA A 467 -2.58 20.67 -25.30
C ALA A 467 -1.70 19.48 -24.87
N ALA A 468 -1.61 19.19 -23.57
CA ALA A 468 -0.84 18.04 -23.06
C ALA A 468 -1.39 16.69 -23.57
N VAL A 469 -2.72 16.51 -23.53
CA VAL A 469 -3.39 15.29 -24.04
C VAL A 469 -3.26 15.20 -25.56
N ARG A 470 -3.42 16.31 -26.29
CA ARG A 470 -3.20 16.37 -27.74
C ARG A 470 -1.78 15.92 -28.11
N ALA A 471 -0.77 16.49 -27.49
CA ALA A 471 0.62 16.14 -27.77
C ALA A 471 0.94 14.68 -27.42
N ALA A 472 0.34 14.13 -26.36
CA ALA A 472 0.45 12.71 -26.02
C ALA A 472 -0.21 11.81 -27.07
N LEU A 473 -1.38 12.20 -27.57
CA LEU A 473 -2.11 11.48 -28.60
C LEU A 473 -1.34 11.47 -29.93
N GLU A 474 -0.79 12.61 -30.35
CA GLU A 474 0.06 12.72 -31.53
C GLU A 474 1.32 11.85 -31.42
N GLU A 475 1.96 11.85 -30.25
CA GLU A 475 3.14 11.00 -30.00
C GLU A 475 2.83 9.50 -30.13
N VAL A 476 1.71 9.06 -29.55
CA VAL A 476 1.30 7.64 -29.59
C VAL A 476 0.79 7.26 -30.97
N ALA A 477 0.11 8.15 -31.68
CA ALA A 477 -0.32 7.90 -33.06
C ALA A 477 0.87 7.74 -34.00
N ALA A 478 1.93 8.53 -33.83
CA ALA A 478 3.15 8.42 -34.62
C ALA A 478 3.98 7.17 -34.29
N ARG A 479 3.87 6.65 -33.06
CA ARG A 479 4.60 5.46 -32.58
C ARG A 479 3.67 4.59 -31.73
N PRO A 480 2.73 3.85 -32.37
CA PRO A 480 1.77 3.04 -31.64
C PRO A 480 2.49 1.88 -30.90
N PRO A 481 1.91 1.40 -29.78
CA PRO A 481 2.45 0.23 -29.10
C PRO A 481 2.45 -0.99 -30.03
N ALA A 482 3.48 -1.82 -29.91
CA ALA A 482 3.55 -3.08 -30.64
C ALA A 482 2.67 -4.12 -29.97
N GLY A 483 1.68 -4.64 -30.71
CA GLY A 483 0.85 -5.76 -30.27
C GLY A 483 -0.31 -5.37 -29.35
N THR A 484 -0.62 -6.27 -28.43
CA THR A 484 -1.78 -6.24 -27.54
C THR A 484 -1.39 -5.82 -26.13
N TRP A 485 -2.37 -5.59 -25.25
CA TRP A 485 -2.09 -5.21 -23.87
C TRP A 485 -1.20 -6.24 -23.16
N GLY A 486 -1.48 -7.52 -23.32
CA GLY A 486 -0.71 -8.64 -22.76
C GLY A 486 0.71 -8.75 -23.31
N ASP A 487 0.99 -8.20 -24.50
CA ASP A 487 2.36 -8.10 -25.01
C ASP A 487 3.19 -7.08 -24.21
N THR A 488 2.55 -6.00 -23.76
CA THR A 488 3.20 -4.91 -23.02
C THR A 488 3.07 -5.03 -21.50
N HIS A 489 2.07 -5.76 -21.01
CA HIS A 489 1.77 -5.97 -19.60
C HIS A 489 2.13 -7.38 -19.17
N ARG A 490 3.43 -7.69 -19.28
CA ARG A 490 3.97 -8.99 -18.89
C ARG A 490 4.38 -8.97 -17.44
N LEU A 491 4.14 -10.09 -16.76
CA LEU A 491 4.61 -10.30 -15.41
C LEU A 491 6.13 -10.50 -15.41
N THR A 492 6.84 -9.59 -14.74
CA THR A 492 8.24 -9.77 -14.36
C THR A 492 8.33 -9.60 -12.86
N ALA A 493 8.46 -10.71 -12.13
CA ALA A 493 8.57 -10.66 -10.67
C ALA A 493 9.90 -9.99 -10.26
N TRP A 494 9.84 -9.16 -9.22
CA TRP A 494 11.05 -8.59 -8.62
C TRP A 494 11.80 -9.69 -7.85
N ARG A 495 13.09 -9.81 -8.13
CA ARG A 495 13.99 -10.76 -7.48
C ARG A 495 15.11 -10.00 -6.79
N ALA A 496 15.31 -10.27 -5.50
CA ALA A 496 16.43 -9.71 -4.75
C ALA A 496 17.79 -10.13 -5.34
N LEU A 497 17.84 -11.33 -5.94
CA LEU A 497 19.00 -11.85 -6.65
C LEU A 497 18.57 -12.21 -8.08
N PRO A 498 18.64 -11.27 -9.03
CA PRO A 498 18.30 -11.55 -10.41
C PRO A 498 19.24 -12.64 -10.97
N ASP A 499 18.72 -13.45 -11.90
CA ASP A 499 19.56 -14.42 -12.58
C ASP A 499 20.67 -13.68 -13.34
N PRO A 500 21.90 -14.25 -13.37
CA PRO A 500 22.99 -13.67 -14.13
C PRO A 500 22.67 -13.76 -15.63
N THR A 501 21.87 -12.80 -16.11
CA THR A 501 21.31 -12.63 -17.46
C THR A 501 20.19 -13.62 -17.86
N PRO A 502 19.16 -13.18 -18.63
CA PRO A 502 17.99 -13.99 -19.01
C PRO A 502 18.30 -15.20 -19.90
#